data_AF-A0A0F9P6F4-F1
#
_entry.id   AF-A0A0F9P6F4-F1
#
_cell.length_a   1.000
_cell.length_b   1.000
_cell.length_c   1.000
_cell.angle_alpha   90.00
_cell.angle_beta   90.00
_cell.angle_gamma   90.00
#
_symmetry.space_group_name_H-M   'P 1'
#
loop_
_entity.id
_entity.type
_entity.pdbx_description
1 polymer ?
#
loop_
_entity_poly.entity_id
_entity_poly.type
_entity_poly.pdbx_seq_one_letter_code
_entity_poly.pdbx_strand_id
1 'polypeptide(L)'
;MDVIKFRECNVTYAENQVEYLPLPAHRSDDGRVTSCWRLSFLERIKTALTGRIFLQVLTFNNSLQPLKMLVRKPTINKHSGG
;
A
#
# COMPACT_ATOMS: atom_id res chain seq x y z
N MET A 1 -6.59 -2.83 -10.92
CA MET A 1 -6.01 -1.86 -9.96
C MET A 1 -4.51 -1.95 -10.06
N ASP A 2 -3.79 -0.83 -9.98
CA ASP A 2 -2.33 -0.80 -10.05
C ASP A 2 -1.73 -0.19 -8.78
N VAL A 3 -0.56 -0.68 -8.37
CA VAL A 3 0.25 0.01 -7.35
C VAL A 3 0.85 1.27 -7.98
N ILE A 4 0.82 2.38 -7.26
CA ILE A 4 1.40 3.64 -7.72
C ILE A 4 2.46 4.16 -6.76
N LYS A 5 3.62 4.54 -7.33
CA LYS A 5 4.69 5.21 -6.59
C LYS A 5 4.25 6.63 -6.22
N PHE A 6 4.59 7.07 -5.02
CA PHE A 6 4.31 8.41 -4.52
C PHE A 6 5.57 9.06 -3.92
N ARG A 7 5.53 10.38 -3.71
CA ARG A 7 6.70 11.21 -3.39
C ARG A 7 7.51 10.72 -2.18
N GLU A 8 6.84 10.16 -1.17
CA GLU A 8 7.48 9.71 0.06
C GLU A 8 7.95 8.25 0.03
N CYS A 9 7.78 7.49 -1.05
CA CYS A 9 8.29 6.11 -1.11
C CYS A 9 9.81 6.05 -0.85
N ASN A 10 10.24 5.15 0.03
CA ASN A 10 11.64 4.93 0.41
C ASN A 10 12.08 3.45 0.32
N VAL A 11 11.16 2.53 0.00
CA VAL A 11 11.44 1.10 -0.15
C VAL A 11 10.57 0.51 -1.27
N THR A 12 11.06 -0.51 -1.95
CA THR A 12 10.28 -1.36 -2.85
C THR A 12 10.33 -2.79 -2.33
N TYR A 13 9.20 -3.34 -1.91
CA TYR A 13 9.14 -4.75 -1.52
C TYR A 13 9.08 -5.65 -2.76
N ALA A 14 9.66 -6.84 -2.66
CA ALA A 14 9.67 -7.86 -3.71
C ALA A 14 10.26 -7.41 -5.07
N GLU A 15 11.12 -6.39 -5.09
CA GLU A 15 11.67 -5.80 -6.33
C GLU A 15 12.39 -6.82 -7.24
N ASN A 16 13.05 -7.82 -6.65
CA ASN A 16 13.84 -8.82 -7.37
C ASN A 16 13.20 -10.23 -7.34
N GLN A 17 11.89 -10.32 -7.04
CA GLN A 17 11.19 -11.61 -6.97
C GLN A 17 10.27 -11.76 -8.19
N VAL A 18 10.64 -12.64 -9.13
CA VAL A 18 9.91 -12.83 -10.41
C VAL A 18 8.44 -13.20 -10.21
N GLU A 19 8.13 -13.90 -9.13
CA GLU A 19 6.78 -14.36 -8.81
C GLU A 19 5.85 -13.23 -8.29
N TYR A 20 6.41 -12.11 -7.81
CA TYR A 20 5.65 -11.06 -7.15
C TYR A 20 5.78 -9.71 -7.84
N LEU A 21 4.69 -8.95 -7.84
CA LEU A 21 4.71 -7.57 -8.32
C LEU A 21 5.48 -6.68 -7.32
N PRO A 22 6.48 -5.89 -7.77
CA PRO A 22 7.17 -4.94 -6.91
C PRO A 22 6.19 -3.95 -6.27
N LEU A 23 6.32 -3.77 -4.95
CA LEU A 23 5.45 -2.91 -4.15
C LEU A 23 6.23 -1.69 -3.64
N PRO A 24 6.26 -0.56 -4.37
CA PRO A 24 6.79 0.69 -3.84
C PRO A 24 5.95 1.17 -2.66
N ALA A 25 6.63 1.50 -1.56
CA ALA A 25 6.02 1.91 -0.31
C ALA A 25 6.88 2.93 0.45
N HIS A 26 6.28 3.59 1.42
CA HIS A 26 7.00 4.29 2.47
C HIS A 26 6.97 3.42 3.74
N ARG A 27 8.14 3.09 4.27
CA ARG A 27 8.32 2.48 5.58
C ARG A 27 8.78 3.55 6.57
N SER A 28 8.02 3.78 7.62
CA SER A 28 8.40 4.66 8.72
C SER A 28 9.25 3.94 9.77
N ASP A 29 9.91 4.71 10.63
CA ASP A 29 10.75 4.20 11.73
C ASP A 29 9.95 3.42 12.78
N ASP A 30 8.68 3.77 12.97
CA ASP A 30 7.73 3.02 13.83
C ASP A 30 7.18 1.75 13.17
N GLY A 31 7.69 1.39 11.99
CA GLY A 31 7.37 0.14 11.30
C GLY A 31 6.10 0.16 10.45
N ARG A 32 5.41 1.30 10.29
CA ARG A 32 4.25 1.37 9.38
C ARG A 32 4.70 1.35 7.94
N VAL A 33 4.03 0.51 7.14
CA VAL A 33 4.22 0.45 5.70
C VAL A 33 3.01 1.08 5.01
N THR A 34 3.25 2.11 4.20
CA THR A 34 2.22 2.79 3.41
C THR A 34 2.45 2.53 1.94
N SER A 35 1.50 1.84 1.30
CA SER A 35 1.43 1.66 -0.16
C SER A 35 0.22 2.41 -0.71
N CYS A 36 0.28 2.85 -1.98
CA CYS A 36 -0.84 3.49 -2.64
C CYS A 36 -1.31 2.66 -3.84
N TRP A 37 -2.62 2.50 -3.96
CA TRP A 37 -3.24 1.70 -5.00
C TRP A 37 -4.25 2.53 -5.76
N ARG A 38 -4.16 2.50 -7.10
CA ARG A 38 -5.04 3.25 -7.99
C ARG A 38 -6.05 2.31 -8.63
N LEU A 39 -7.31 2.52 -8.31
CA LEU A 39 -8.43 1.86 -9.00
C LEU A 39 -8.50 2.32 -10.46
N SER A 40 -8.77 1.37 -11.36
CA SER A 40 -9.17 1.63 -12.74
C SER A 40 -10.53 2.34 -12.77
N PHE A 41 -10.93 2.86 -13.94
CA PHE A 41 -12.21 3.54 -14.07
C PHE A 41 -13.41 2.65 -13.69
N LEU A 42 -13.43 1.41 -14.20
CA LEU A 42 -14.50 0.45 -13.88
C LEU A 42 -14.50 0.05 -12.40
N GLU A 43 -13.31 -0.13 -11.80
CA GLU A 43 -13.20 -0.45 -10.37
C GLU A 43 -13.66 0.72 -9.49
N ARG A 44 -13.44 1.98 -9.90
CA ARG A 44 -13.96 3.16 -9.20
C ARG A 44 -15.48 3.16 -9.19
N ILE A 45 -16.12 2.91 -10.33
CA ILE A 45 -17.59 2.83 -10.41
C ILE A 45 -18.11 1.72 -9.50
N LYS A 46 -17.55 0.51 -9.60
CA LYS A 46 -17.96 -0.63 -8.76
C LYS A 46 -17.78 -0.34 -7.26
N THR A 47 -16.66 0.27 -6.88
CA THR A 47 -16.36 0.61 -5.49
C THR A 47 -17.28 1.73 -4.98
N ALA A 48 -17.58 2.74 -5.80
CA ALA A 48 -18.50 3.82 -5.45
C ALA A 48 -19.93 3.31 -5.21
N LEU A 49 -20.39 2.35 -6.02
CA LEU A 49 -21.73 1.77 -5.89
C LEU A 49 -21.86 0.80 -4.71
N THR A 50 -20.81 0.02 -4.43
CA THR A 50 -20.87 -1.05 -3.42
C THR A 50 -20.27 -0.67 -2.07
N GLY A 51 -19.40 0.34 -2.03
CA GLY A 51 -18.63 0.72 -0.86
C GLY A 51 -17.60 -0.34 -0.42
N ARG A 52 -17.30 -1.33 -1.27
CA ARG A 52 -16.51 -2.52 -0.88
C ARG A 52 -15.13 -2.53 -1.52
N ILE A 53 -14.13 -2.81 -0.69
CA ILE A 53 -12.76 -3.16 -1.09
C ILE A 53 -12.37 -4.41 -0.31
N PHE A 54 -11.83 -5.41 -0.99
CA PHE A 54 -11.32 -6.62 -0.37
C PHE A 54 -9.79 -6.57 -0.36
N LEU A 55 -9.18 -6.82 0.81
CA LEU A 55 -7.74 -6.92 0.98
C LEU A 55 -7.39 -8.36 1.36
N GLN A 56 -6.57 -9.02 0.54
CA GLN A 56 -5.98 -10.31 0.86
C GLN A 56 -4.49 -10.12 1.10
N VAL A 57 -3.99 -10.63 2.23
CA VAL A 57 -2.58 -10.52 2.63
C VAL A 57 -2.04 -11.93 2.82
N LEU A 58 -0.92 -12.22 2.17
CA LEU A 58 -0.20 -13.46 2.36
C LEU A 58 0.61 -13.37 3.66
N THR A 59 0.11 -13.96 4.75
CA THR A 59 0.79 -13.92 6.06
C THR A 59 1.83 -15.02 6.23
N PHE A 60 1.90 -15.96 5.28
CA PHE A 60 2.74 -17.16 5.36
C PHE A 60 2.58 -17.92 6.68
N ASN A 61 1.34 -18.07 7.15
CA ASN A 61 0.99 -18.71 8.43
C ASN A 61 1.57 -18.01 9.68
N ASN A 62 2.09 -16.78 9.56
CA ASN A 62 2.44 -15.95 10.71
C ASN A 62 1.25 -15.11 11.17
N SER A 63 1.40 -14.49 12.35
CA SER A 63 0.42 -13.55 12.88
C SER A 63 0.17 -12.38 11.92
N LEU A 64 -1.09 -12.04 11.70
CA LEU A 64 -1.47 -10.91 10.88
C LEU A 64 -0.99 -9.59 11.52
N GLN A 65 -0.29 -8.76 10.76
CA GLN A 65 0.09 -7.42 11.20
C GLN A 65 -1.13 -6.48 11.22
N PRO A 66 -1.18 -5.46 12.09
CA PRO A 66 -2.27 -4.49 12.11
C PRO A 66 -2.47 -3.80 10.75
N LEU A 67 -3.71 -3.82 10.25
CA LEU A 67 -4.07 -3.23 8.95
C LEU A 67 -4.93 -1.98 9.14
N LYS A 68 -4.65 -0.94 8.35
CA LYS A 68 -5.48 0.27 8.28
C LYS A 68 -5.66 0.71 6.83
N MET A 69 -6.89 0.61 6.33
CA MET A 69 -7.27 1.08 5.01
C MET A 69 -7.72 2.54 5.06
N LEU A 70 -7.25 3.35 4.10
CA LEU A 70 -7.54 4.78 4.04
C LEU A 70 -7.88 5.19 2.60
N VAL A 71 -8.89 6.05 2.45
CA VAL A 71 -9.25 6.66 1.16
C VAL A 71 -8.36 7.88 0.85
N ARG A 72 -7.89 8.58 1.89
CA ARG A 72 -6.98 9.73 1.78
C ARG A 72 -5.54 9.33 2.07
N LYS A 73 -4.57 9.97 1.40
CA LYS A 73 -3.15 9.81 1.72
C LYS A 73 -2.94 10.16 3.20
N PRO A 74 -2.32 9.28 4.01
CA PRO A 74 -1.99 9.63 5.39
C PRO A 74 -0.95 10.75 5.43
N THR A 75 -0.89 11.48 6.55
CA THR A 75 0.24 12.36 6.83
C THR A 75 1.49 11.49 6.99
N ILE A 76 2.44 11.68 6.08
CA ILE A 76 3.73 11.01 6.12
C ILE A 76 4.75 12.08 6.49
N ASN A 77 5.23 12.03 7.73
CA ASN A 77 6.29 12.92 8.16
C ASN A 77 7.56 12.47 7.45
N LYS A 78 8.10 13.31 6.56
CA LYS A 78 9.46 13.13 6.09
C LYS A 78 10.36 13.38 7.30
N HIS A 79 11.19 12.42 7.65
CA HIS A 79 12.24 12.70 8.61
C HIS A 79 13.08 13.84 8.03
N SER A 80 13.10 14.99 8.71
CA SER A 80 14.13 16.00 8.53
C SER A 80 15.40 15.34 9.04
N GLY A 81 16.22 14.78 8.15
CA GLY A 81 17.56 14.36 8.52
C GLY A 81 18.28 15.57 9.11
N GLY A 82 18.69 15.46 10.39
CA GLY A 82 19.82 16.21 10.92
C GLY A 82 21.12 15.57 10.49
#